data_AF-A0A8K2AHM7-F1
#
_entry.id   AF-A0A8K2AHM7-F1
#
_cell.length_a   1.000
_cell.length_b   1.000
_cell.length_c   1.000
_cell.angle_alpha   90.00
_cell.angle_beta   90.00
_cell.angle_gamma   90.00
#
_symmetry.space_group_name_H-M   'P 1'
#
loop_
_entity.id
_entity.type
_entity.pdbx_description
1 polymer ?
#
loop_
_entity_poly.entity_id
_entity_poly.type
_entity_poly.pdbx_seq_one_letter_code
_entity_poly.pdbx_strand_id
1 'polypeptide(L)'
;MWSKTGYIPSMDEYLETGMTSIATHTQVLSASCFLDPSLPNSKLRPPQYENITKLLMIIARLLNDTQSYQKEIEEGKANFVSVYLTENPEADIEESIAYVRDILEQKKKEFLKQVLMDGFSDFSKPCKYLHLSCLKVFQMFYNSANRFDSNNIEMLQDINKAIYIPVEVGKEKQPLKPDLKPLKPVPDLYSGATSAKLKINSQYFNRPSSKHWMMRSFTTQQVSWQLASRVRFCFT
;
A
#
# COMPACT_ATOMS: atom_id res chain seq x y z
N MET A 1 -12.70 20.43 -22.26
CA MET A 1 -12.93 19.39 -21.24
C MET A 1 -13.79 18.33 -21.90
N TRP A 2 -13.34 17.07 -21.90
CA TRP A 2 -13.98 15.98 -22.64
C TRP A 2 -15.49 15.84 -22.39
N SER A 3 -15.92 16.07 -21.15
CA SER A 3 -17.34 16.08 -20.76
C SER A 3 -18.20 17.11 -21.51
N LYS A 4 -17.62 18.24 -21.95
CA LYS A 4 -18.36 19.26 -22.73
C LYS A 4 -18.51 18.89 -24.21
N THR A 5 -17.58 18.10 -24.73
CA THR A 5 -17.55 17.72 -26.16
C THR A 5 -18.10 16.33 -26.41
N GLY A 6 -18.42 15.57 -25.34
CA GLY A 6 -18.79 14.15 -25.44
C GLY A 6 -17.65 13.27 -25.97
N TYR A 7 -16.41 13.79 -25.95
CA TYR A 7 -15.25 13.04 -26.41
C TYR A 7 -14.92 11.95 -25.40
N ILE A 8 -14.73 10.73 -25.88
CA ILE A 8 -14.27 9.61 -25.05
C ILE A 8 -12.78 9.40 -25.34
N PRO A 9 -11.90 9.66 -24.36
CA PRO A 9 -10.47 9.46 -24.55
C PRO A 9 -10.13 7.97 -24.60
N SER A 10 -8.97 7.65 -25.19
CA SER A 10 -8.36 6.34 -25.00
C SER A 10 -7.87 6.16 -23.55
N MET A 11 -7.60 4.93 -23.12
CA MET A 11 -7.00 4.64 -21.81
C MET A 11 -5.69 5.40 -21.57
N ASP A 12 -4.80 5.44 -22.58
CA ASP A 12 -3.52 6.12 -22.48
C ASP A 12 -3.69 7.64 -22.36
N GLU A 13 -4.54 8.22 -23.21
CA GLU A 13 -4.84 9.65 -23.18
C GLU A 13 -5.51 10.07 -21.85
N TYR A 14 -6.41 9.22 -21.35
CA TYR A 14 -7.03 9.40 -20.04
C TYR A 14 -5.98 9.46 -18.93
N LEU A 15 -5.06 8.49 -18.89
CA LEU A 15 -4.03 8.44 -17.85
C LEU A 15 -3.06 9.60 -17.92
N GLU A 16 -2.62 10.00 -19.12
CA GLU A 16 -1.72 11.15 -19.29
C GLU A 16 -2.32 12.42 -18.66
N THR A 17 -3.60 12.68 -18.92
CA THR A 17 -4.31 13.82 -18.35
C THR A 17 -4.64 13.62 -16.87
N GLY A 18 -5.12 12.43 -16.51
CA GLY A 18 -5.58 12.06 -15.16
C GLY A 18 -4.48 12.06 -14.10
N MET A 19 -3.27 11.65 -14.50
CA MET A 19 -2.08 11.70 -13.64
C MET A 19 -1.74 13.14 -13.24
N THR A 20 -1.91 14.11 -14.15
CA THR A 20 -1.66 15.52 -13.85
C THR A 20 -2.82 16.12 -13.05
N SER A 21 -4.06 15.83 -13.44
CA SER A 21 -5.26 16.43 -12.82
C SER A 21 -5.49 16.00 -11.37
N ILE A 22 -5.00 14.82 -10.95
CA ILE A 22 -5.07 14.39 -9.54
C ILE A 22 -4.14 15.20 -8.61
N ALA A 23 -3.25 16.02 -9.19
CA ALA A 23 -2.47 17.05 -8.50
C ALA A 23 -1.57 16.57 -7.34
N THR A 24 -1.33 15.27 -7.17
CA THR A 24 -0.44 14.77 -6.10
C THR A 24 0.99 15.28 -6.25
N HIS A 25 1.46 15.43 -7.48
CA HIS A 25 2.78 15.98 -7.78
C HIS A 25 2.96 17.41 -7.24
N THR A 26 1.93 18.27 -7.33
CA THR A 26 2.04 19.65 -6.83
C THR A 26 2.20 19.67 -5.31
N GLN A 27 1.51 18.77 -4.61
CA GLN A 27 1.59 18.63 -3.17
C GLN A 27 2.97 18.13 -2.73
N VAL A 28 3.44 17.01 -3.29
CA VAL A 28 4.68 16.38 -2.82
C VAL A 28 5.93 17.10 -3.28
N LEU A 29 5.97 17.63 -4.51
CA LEU A 29 7.17 18.29 -5.02
C LEU A 29 7.38 19.65 -4.34
N SER A 30 6.31 20.42 -4.12
CA SER A 30 6.42 21.70 -3.39
C SER A 30 6.91 21.48 -1.96
N ALA A 31 6.37 20.48 -1.25
CA ALA A 31 6.83 20.13 0.09
C ALA A 31 8.24 19.54 0.11
N SER A 32 8.66 18.85 -0.96
CA SER A 32 10.01 18.30 -1.08
C SER A 32 11.08 19.41 -1.11
N CYS A 33 10.79 20.57 -1.71
CA CYS A 33 11.71 21.71 -1.70
C CYS A 33 12.05 22.21 -0.27
N PHE A 34 11.13 22.04 0.69
CA PHE A 34 11.39 22.38 2.09
C PHE A 34 12.15 21.29 2.86
N LEU A 35 11.96 20.02 2.48
CA LEU A 35 12.68 18.89 3.09
C LEU A 35 14.10 18.74 2.55
N ASP A 36 14.31 19.17 1.31
CA ASP A 36 15.59 19.12 0.62
C ASP A 36 15.80 20.42 -0.17
N PRO A 37 16.37 21.46 0.46
CA PRO A 37 16.64 22.74 -0.20
C PRO A 37 17.64 22.63 -1.36
N SER A 38 18.35 21.50 -1.49
CA SER A 38 19.28 21.24 -2.60
C SER A 38 18.61 20.59 -3.81
N LEU A 39 17.31 20.31 -3.73
CA LEU A 39 16.56 19.63 -4.78
C LEU A 39 16.62 20.42 -6.11
N PRO A 40 17.16 19.82 -7.19
CA PRO A 40 17.27 20.51 -8.47
C PRO A 40 15.90 20.88 -9.05
N ASN A 41 15.77 22.13 -9.51
CA ASN A 41 14.55 22.63 -10.17
C ASN A 41 14.12 21.81 -11.40
N SER A 42 15.05 21.11 -12.06
CA SER A 42 14.72 20.19 -13.16
C SER A 42 13.74 19.10 -12.72
N LYS A 43 13.91 18.55 -11.52
CA LYS A 43 13.03 17.50 -10.96
C LYS A 43 11.61 17.97 -10.66
N LEU A 44 11.39 19.29 -10.69
CA LEU A 44 10.08 19.91 -10.47
C LEU A 44 9.28 20.09 -11.77
N ARG A 45 9.86 19.77 -12.93
CA ARG A 45 9.22 19.93 -14.24
C ARG A 45 8.53 18.65 -14.69
N PRO A 46 7.28 18.68 -15.17
CA PRO A 46 6.54 17.48 -15.57
C PRO A 46 7.28 16.52 -16.52
N PRO A 47 7.98 16.99 -17.58
CA PRO A 47 8.73 16.11 -18.46
C PRO A 47 9.89 15.37 -17.77
N GLN A 48 10.36 15.89 -16.64
CA GLN A 48 11.52 15.45 -15.88
C GLN A 48 11.14 14.83 -14.53
N TYR A 49 9.85 14.58 -14.30
CA TYR A 49 9.41 13.88 -13.09
C TYR A 49 10.08 12.52 -12.98
N GLU A 50 10.66 12.27 -11.81
CA GLU A 50 11.18 10.97 -11.45
C GLU A 50 10.06 9.93 -11.40
N ASN A 51 10.46 8.66 -11.57
CA ASN A 51 9.52 7.55 -11.59
C ASN A 51 8.70 7.44 -10.31
N ILE A 52 9.27 7.72 -9.13
CA ILE A 52 8.52 7.74 -7.87
C ILE A 52 7.32 8.70 -7.89
N THR A 53 7.48 9.89 -8.50
CA THR A 53 6.40 10.88 -8.62
C THR A 53 5.36 10.44 -9.63
N LYS A 54 5.78 9.94 -10.81
CA LYS A 54 4.86 9.40 -11.84
C LYS A 54 4.04 8.23 -11.29
N LEU A 55 4.68 7.31 -10.56
CA LEU A 55 4.03 6.18 -9.91
C LEU A 55 3.01 6.62 -8.86
N LEU A 56 3.34 7.63 -8.05
CA LEU A 56 2.38 8.20 -7.10
C LEU A 56 1.15 8.78 -7.82
N MET A 57 1.36 9.54 -8.91
CA MET A 57 0.27 10.14 -9.69
C MET A 57 -0.69 9.09 -10.26
N ILE A 58 -0.17 8.05 -10.91
CA ILE A 58 -1.01 6.99 -11.49
C ILE A 58 -1.73 6.20 -10.40
N ILE A 59 -1.05 5.81 -9.32
CA ILE A 59 -1.69 5.06 -8.23
C ILE A 59 -2.79 5.90 -7.57
N ALA A 60 -2.54 7.18 -7.32
CA ALA A 60 -3.53 8.09 -6.73
C ALA A 60 -4.76 8.25 -7.63
N ARG A 61 -4.56 8.37 -8.96
CA ARG A 61 -5.66 8.47 -9.91
C ARG A 61 -6.51 7.20 -9.92
N LEU A 62 -5.88 6.05 -10.10
CA LEU A 62 -6.58 4.77 -10.18
C LEU A 62 -7.28 4.40 -8.86
N LEU A 63 -6.70 4.75 -7.70
CA LEU A 63 -7.35 4.57 -6.40
C LEU A 63 -8.66 5.37 -6.33
N ASN A 64 -8.64 6.65 -6.70
CA ASN A 64 -9.84 7.45 -6.73
C ASN A 64 -10.86 6.90 -7.73
N ASP A 65 -10.44 6.64 -8.98
CA ASP A 65 -11.33 6.17 -10.04
C ASP A 65 -12.10 4.91 -9.64
N THR A 66 -11.40 3.95 -9.02
CA THR A 66 -12.01 2.68 -8.55
C THR A 66 -13.13 2.90 -7.54
N GLN A 67 -13.11 4.01 -6.78
CA GLN A 67 -14.11 4.30 -5.76
C GLN A 67 -15.12 5.37 -6.18
N SER A 68 -14.80 6.22 -7.15
CA SER A 68 -15.67 7.31 -7.62
C SER A 68 -16.43 7.00 -8.90
N TYR A 69 -16.10 5.90 -9.61
CA TYR A 69 -16.63 5.62 -10.95
C TYR A 69 -18.15 5.72 -11.06
N GLN A 70 -18.90 5.17 -10.10
CA GLN A 70 -20.36 5.13 -10.18
C GLN A 70 -20.96 6.53 -10.27
N LYS A 71 -20.53 7.42 -9.37
CA LYS A 71 -20.95 8.82 -9.34
C LYS A 71 -20.52 9.56 -10.61
N GLU A 72 -19.27 9.34 -11.05
CA GLU A 72 -18.74 10.04 -12.22
C GLU A 72 -19.43 9.61 -13.52
N ILE A 73 -19.80 8.34 -13.66
CA ILE A 73 -20.61 7.83 -14.78
C ILE A 73 -21.98 8.52 -14.79
N GLU A 74 -22.65 8.61 -13.64
CA GLU A 74 -23.95 9.29 -13.51
C GLU A 74 -23.85 10.78 -13.88
N GLU A 75 -22.72 11.42 -13.57
CA GLU A 75 -22.44 12.82 -13.91
C GLU A 75 -21.93 13.02 -15.36
N GLY A 76 -21.77 11.95 -16.14
CA GLY A 76 -21.24 12.01 -17.51
C GLY A 76 -19.76 12.42 -17.58
N LYS A 77 -19.00 12.15 -16.52
CA LYS A 77 -17.56 12.41 -16.44
C LYS A 77 -16.77 11.16 -16.82
N ALA A 78 -15.63 11.39 -17.47
CA ALA A 78 -14.71 10.31 -17.80
C ALA A 78 -14.05 9.76 -16.53
N ASN A 79 -14.01 8.43 -16.41
CA ASN A 79 -13.37 7.68 -15.33
C ASN A 79 -12.61 6.51 -15.97
N PHE A 80 -11.45 6.13 -15.43
CA PHE A 80 -10.67 5.05 -16.05
C PHE A 80 -11.43 3.72 -16.14
N VAL A 81 -12.27 3.40 -15.15
CA VAL A 81 -13.12 2.20 -15.15
C VAL A 81 -14.11 2.22 -16.30
N SER A 82 -14.71 3.38 -16.62
CA SER A 82 -15.66 3.50 -17.74
C SER A 82 -14.98 3.60 -19.11
N VAL A 83 -13.79 4.21 -19.17
CA VAL A 83 -12.97 4.25 -20.39
C VAL A 83 -12.56 2.82 -20.79
N TYR A 84 -12.14 1.99 -19.84
CA TYR A 84 -11.82 0.58 -20.12
C TYR A 84 -12.98 -0.18 -20.79
N LEU A 85 -14.21 0.02 -20.31
CA LEU A 85 -15.40 -0.62 -20.88
C LEU A 85 -15.71 -0.15 -22.30
N THR A 86 -15.34 1.08 -22.64
CA THR A 86 -15.52 1.59 -24.01
C THR A 86 -14.56 0.92 -24.98
N GLU A 87 -13.33 0.64 -24.55
CA GLU A 87 -12.34 -0.08 -25.37
C GLU A 87 -12.55 -1.60 -25.36
N ASN A 88 -13.29 -2.13 -24.37
CA ASN A 88 -13.56 -3.55 -24.20
C ASN A 88 -15.07 -3.81 -24.03
N PRO A 89 -15.88 -3.72 -25.10
CA PRO A 89 -17.35 -3.75 -25.01
C PRO A 89 -17.96 -5.05 -24.47
N GLU A 90 -17.21 -6.15 -24.53
CA GLU A 90 -17.63 -7.47 -24.02
C GLU A 90 -17.37 -7.62 -22.51
N ALA A 91 -16.62 -6.71 -21.90
CA ALA A 91 -16.27 -6.79 -20.49
C ALA A 91 -17.39 -6.24 -19.59
N ASP A 92 -17.55 -6.83 -18.41
CA ASP A 92 -18.41 -6.29 -17.36
C ASP A 92 -17.67 -5.31 -16.41
N ILE A 93 -18.43 -4.65 -15.53
CA ILE A 93 -17.88 -3.65 -14.61
C ILE A 93 -16.92 -4.28 -13.60
N GLU A 94 -17.19 -5.52 -13.17
CA GLU A 94 -16.33 -6.28 -12.28
C GLU A 94 -14.97 -6.60 -12.92
N GLU A 95 -14.95 -6.97 -14.19
CA GLU A 95 -13.73 -7.19 -14.98
C GLU A 95 -12.92 -5.90 -15.15
N SER A 96 -13.59 -4.78 -15.42
CA SER A 96 -12.93 -3.46 -15.46
C SER A 96 -12.29 -3.09 -14.12
N ILE A 97 -13.01 -3.26 -13.01
CA ILE A 97 -12.48 -3.00 -11.66
C ILE A 97 -11.32 -3.95 -11.35
N ALA A 98 -11.40 -5.22 -11.73
CA ALA A 98 -10.32 -6.18 -11.55
C ALA A 98 -9.06 -5.77 -12.33
N TYR A 99 -9.21 -5.35 -13.58
CA TYR A 99 -8.11 -4.83 -14.40
C TYR A 99 -7.43 -3.63 -13.73
N VAL A 100 -8.19 -2.66 -13.23
CA VAL A 100 -7.63 -1.51 -12.51
C VAL A 100 -6.89 -1.93 -11.23
N ARG A 101 -7.42 -2.91 -10.49
CA ARG A 101 -6.79 -3.45 -9.28
C ARG A 101 -5.46 -4.14 -9.57
N ASP A 102 -5.35 -4.86 -10.68
CA ASP A 102 -4.11 -5.51 -11.10
C ASP A 102 -3.02 -4.48 -11.43
N ILE A 103 -3.38 -3.41 -12.18
CA ILE A 103 -2.47 -2.28 -12.43
C ILE A 103 -2.04 -1.65 -11.11
N LEU A 104 -2.98 -1.38 -10.20
CA LEU A 104 -2.69 -0.81 -8.90
C LEU A 104 -1.72 -1.67 -8.10
N GLU A 105 -1.87 -3.00 -8.09
CA GLU A 105 -0.95 -3.90 -7.39
C GLU A 105 0.47 -3.79 -7.96
N GLN A 106 0.61 -3.86 -9.28
CA GLN A 106 1.91 -3.77 -9.96
C GLN A 106 2.58 -2.43 -9.69
N LYS A 107 1.87 -1.32 -9.89
CA LYS A 107 2.41 0.03 -9.69
C LYS A 107 2.77 0.30 -8.23
N LYS A 108 2.00 -0.23 -7.27
CA LYS A 108 2.34 -0.15 -5.83
C LYS A 108 3.65 -0.89 -5.52
N LYS A 109 3.89 -2.06 -6.10
CA LYS A 109 5.16 -2.79 -5.94
C LYS A 109 6.34 -1.98 -6.51
N GLU A 110 6.19 -1.44 -7.72
CA GLU A 110 7.19 -0.56 -8.35
C GLU A 110 7.47 0.69 -7.48
N PHE A 111 6.42 1.31 -6.95
CA PHE A 111 6.54 2.48 -6.07
C PHE A 111 7.27 2.16 -4.76
N LEU A 112 6.94 1.05 -4.10
CA LEU A 112 7.62 0.64 -2.87
C LEU A 112 9.10 0.34 -3.12
N LYS A 113 9.44 -0.20 -4.28
CA LYS A 113 10.83 -0.39 -4.71
C LYS A 113 11.59 0.94 -4.74
N GLN A 114 10.99 1.97 -5.36
CA GLN A 114 11.55 3.32 -5.45
C GLN A 114 11.78 3.95 -4.06
N VAL A 115 10.84 3.75 -3.13
CA VAL A 115 10.92 4.31 -1.77
C VAL A 115 11.96 3.59 -0.91
N LEU A 116 11.93 2.25 -0.90
CA LEU A 116 12.60 1.44 0.11
C LEU A 116 14.00 0.96 -0.31
N MET A 117 14.26 0.86 -1.61
CA MET A 117 15.56 0.42 -2.12
C MET A 117 16.42 1.61 -2.54
N ASP A 118 17.73 1.49 -2.33
CA ASP A 118 18.69 2.50 -2.78
C ASP A 118 18.96 2.38 -4.29
N GLY A 119 19.34 3.50 -4.91
CA GLY A 119 19.69 3.57 -6.34
C GLY A 119 18.52 3.58 -7.33
N PHE A 120 17.26 3.54 -6.87
CA PHE A 120 16.09 3.58 -7.75
C PHE A 120 15.49 4.99 -7.96
N SER A 121 15.77 5.91 -7.03
CA SER A 121 15.34 7.31 -7.10
C SER A 121 16.46 8.19 -6.56
N ASP A 122 16.59 9.36 -7.17
CA ASP A 122 17.59 10.37 -6.81
C ASP A 122 17.07 11.35 -5.75
N PHE A 123 15.86 11.14 -5.23
CA PHE A 123 15.32 11.90 -4.11
C PHE A 123 16.01 11.50 -2.79
N SER A 124 16.22 12.50 -1.93
CA SER A 124 16.64 12.26 -0.55
C SER A 124 15.61 11.41 0.21
N LYS A 125 16.08 10.68 1.22
CA LYS A 125 15.23 9.79 2.02
C LYS A 125 13.98 10.48 2.61
N PRO A 126 14.04 11.71 3.13
CA PRO A 126 12.85 12.43 3.58
C PRO A 126 11.83 12.67 2.46
N CYS A 127 12.29 13.06 1.26
CA CYS A 127 11.42 13.26 0.10
C CYS A 127 10.76 11.95 -0.36
N LYS A 128 11.49 10.82 -0.35
CA LYS A 128 10.92 9.49 -0.65
C LYS A 128 9.82 9.11 0.35
N TYR A 129 10.02 9.38 1.64
CA TYR A 129 9.00 9.13 2.65
C TYR A 129 7.82 10.10 2.57
N LEU A 130 8.01 11.34 2.13
CA LEU A 130 6.91 12.25 1.83
C LEU A 130 6.01 11.70 0.73
N HIS A 131 6.59 11.15 -0.35
CA HIS A 131 5.81 10.47 -1.40
C HIS A 131 5.02 9.28 -0.83
N LEU A 132 5.65 8.45 0.02
CA LEU A 132 4.98 7.33 0.67
C LEU A 132 3.82 7.79 1.57
N SER A 133 4.00 8.88 2.31
CA SER A 133 2.95 9.47 3.14
C SER A 133 1.78 9.96 2.29
N CYS A 134 2.04 10.61 1.15
CA CYS A 134 0.99 11.00 0.21
C CYS A 134 0.22 9.79 -0.33
N LEU A 135 0.91 8.71 -0.73
CA LEU A 135 0.24 7.47 -1.12
C LEU A 135 -0.67 6.93 -0.01
N LYS A 136 -0.21 6.93 1.24
CA LYS A 136 -1.02 6.47 2.39
C LYS A 136 -2.26 7.32 2.60
N VAL A 137 -2.19 8.63 2.36
CA VAL A 137 -3.38 9.51 2.40
C VAL A 137 -4.40 9.08 1.35
N PHE A 138 -3.99 8.84 0.11
CA PHE A 138 -4.91 8.35 -0.93
C PHE A 138 -5.48 6.96 -0.62
N GLN A 139 -4.68 6.07 -0.03
CA GLN A 139 -5.16 4.77 0.44
C GLN A 139 -6.20 4.94 1.56
N MET A 140 -5.96 5.82 2.52
CA MET A 140 -6.93 6.12 3.56
C MET A 140 -8.26 6.60 2.95
N PHE A 141 -8.21 7.45 1.93
CA PHE A 141 -9.42 7.95 1.28
C PHE A 141 -10.15 6.95 0.38
N TYR A 142 -9.43 6.05 -0.29
CA TYR A 142 -9.97 5.31 -1.43
C TYR A 142 -9.71 3.79 -1.43
N ASN A 143 -9.17 3.21 -0.36
CA ASN A 143 -8.86 1.77 -0.38
C ASN A 143 -10.10 0.88 -0.19
N SER A 144 -11.11 1.34 0.56
CA SER A 144 -12.32 0.55 0.85
C SER A 144 -13.63 1.21 0.43
N ALA A 145 -13.65 2.53 0.27
CA ALA A 145 -14.82 3.33 -0.10
C ALA A 145 -14.34 4.69 -0.62
N ASN A 146 -15.23 5.48 -1.23
CA ASN A 146 -14.97 6.89 -1.53
C ASN A 146 -15.20 7.75 -0.28
N ARG A 147 -14.20 7.84 0.60
CA ARG A 147 -14.28 8.65 1.82
C ARG A 147 -14.29 10.15 1.56
N PHE A 148 -13.86 10.59 0.38
CA PHE A 148 -13.80 12.01 0.02
C PHE A 148 -15.20 12.62 -0.16
N ASP A 149 -16.09 11.89 -0.85
CA ASP A 149 -17.46 12.33 -1.11
C ASP A 149 -18.49 11.87 -0.05
N SER A 150 -18.05 11.08 0.93
CA SER A 150 -18.94 10.55 1.98
C SER A 150 -19.26 11.61 3.06
N ASN A 151 -20.46 11.55 3.65
CA ASN A 151 -20.78 12.29 4.88
C ASN A 151 -19.99 11.70 6.07
N ASN A 152 -18.76 12.16 6.24
CA ASN A 152 -17.72 11.34 6.84
C ASN A 152 -17.52 11.56 8.35
N ILE A 153 -18.45 11.01 9.15
CA ILE A 153 -18.29 10.91 10.61
C ILE A 153 -17.01 10.14 10.97
N GLU A 154 -16.64 9.12 10.19
CA GLU A 154 -15.43 8.31 10.47
C GLU A 154 -14.15 9.13 10.33
N MET A 155 -14.00 9.93 9.26
CA MET A 155 -12.87 10.83 9.08
C MET A 155 -12.79 11.87 10.21
N LEU A 156 -13.93 12.41 10.66
CA LEU A 156 -13.96 13.31 11.81
C LEU A 156 -13.51 12.60 13.09
N GLN A 157 -13.90 11.34 13.30
CA GLN A 157 -13.42 10.54 14.42
C GLN A 157 -11.92 10.27 14.33
N ASP A 158 -11.40 9.96 13.15
CA ASP A 158 -9.98 9.72 12.93
C ASP A 158 -9.16 11.00 13.17
N ILE A 159 -9.63 12.16 12.71
CA ILE A 159 -9.03 13.47 13.01
C ILE A 159 -9.05 13.76 14.52
N ASN A 160 -10.17 13.52 15.18
CA ASN A 160 -10.28 13.68 16.63
C ASN A 160 -9.25 12.83 17.37
N LYS A 161 -9.12 11.56 17.01
CA LYS A 161 -8.12 10.66 17.61
C LYS A 161 -6.68 11.07 17.31
N ALA A 162 -6.41 11.62 16.13
CA ALA A 162 -5.06 11.96 15.71
C ALA A 162 -4.55 13.29 16.29
N ILE A 163 -5.44 14.27 16.48
CA ILE A 163 -5.05 15.66 16.80
C ILE A 163 -5.56 16.11 18.17
N TYR A 164 -6.79 15.75 18.54
CA TYR A 164 -7.50 16.37 19.67
C TYR A 164 -7.55 15.48 20.92
N ILE A 165 -7.64 14.17 20.77
CA ILE A 165 -7.74 13.22 21.87
C ILE A 165 -6.33 12.79 22.29
N PRO A 166 -5.86 13.13 23.51
CA PRO A 166 -4.56 12.71 23.98
C PRO A 166 -4.51 11.19 24.24
N VAL A 167 -3.34 10.60 24.04
CA VAL A 167 -3.11 9.19 24.36
C VAL A 167 -3.05 9.02 25.88
N GLU A 168 -3.91 8.17 26.43
CA GLU A 168 -3.84 7.79 27.84
C GLU A 168 -2.65 6.85 28.07
N VAL A 169 -1.56 7.40 28.62
CA VAL A 169 -0.45 6.58 29.11
C VAL A 169 -0.87 6.04 30.47
N GLY A 170 -1.36 4.80 30.50
CA GLY A 170 -1.64 4.11 31.74
C GLY A 170 -0.42 4.17 32.66
N LYS A 171 -0.61 4.49 33.95
CA LYS A 171 0.47 4.46 34.96
C LYS A 171 1.18 3.12 34.82
N GLU A 172 2.49 3.15 34.54
CA GLU A 172 3.32 1.95 34.49
C GLU A 172 2.95 1.06 35.68
N LYS A 173 2.50 -0.16 35.40
CA LYS A 173 2.53 -1.20 36.42
C LYS A 173 4.00 -1.28 36.80
N GLN A 174 4.32 -0.92 38.05
CA GLN A 174 5.67 -1.02 38.60
C GLN A 174 6.30 -2.33 38.12
N PRO A 175 7.58 -2.33 37.73
CA PRO A 175 8.23 -3.55 37.28
C PRO A 175 7.97 -4.64 38.30
N LEU A 176 7.32 -5.73 37.85
CA LEU A 176 7.13 -6.93 38.65
C LEU A 176 8.53 -7.30 39.16
N LYS A 177 8.73 -7.21 40.49
CA LYS A 177 9.96 -7.69 41.11
C LYS A 177 10.18 -9.12 40.60
N PRO A 178 11.35 -9.45 40.01
CA PRO A 178 11.59 -10.81 39.58
C PRO A 178 11.48 -11.71 40.81
N ASP A 179 10.47 -12.58 40.84
CA ASP A 179 10.38 -13.67 41.80
C ASP A 179 11.50 -14.65 41.44
N LEU A 180 12.72 -14.36 41.92
CA LEU A 180 13.90 -15.20 41.80
C LEU A 180 13.67 -16.45 42.67
N LYS A 181 12.79 -17.34 42.21
CA LYS A 181 12.81 -18.73 42.64
C LYS A 181 14.00 -19.39 41.94
N PRO A 182 14.92 -20.02 42.69
CA PRO A 182 16.04 -20.74 42.10
C PRO A 182 15.53 -21.75 41.08
N LEU A 183 16.01 -21.65 39.84
CA LEU A 183 15.76 -22.65 38.81
C LEU A 183 16.31 -23.99 39.31
N LYS A 184 15.46 -25.01 39.36
CA LYS A 184 15.90 -26.38 39.63
C LYS A 184 16.91 -26.79 38.54
N PRO A 185 17.96 -27.55 38.88
CA PRO A 185 18.91 -28.04 37.89
C PRO A 185 18.20 -28.83 36.79
N VAL A 186 18.56 -28.54 35.54
CA VAL A 186 18.08 -29.28 34.37
C VAL A 186 18.71 -30.68 34.40
N PRO A 187 17.94 -31.78 34.30
CA PRO A 187 18.52 -33.13 34.18
C PRO A 187 19.27 -33.27 32.85
N ASP A 188 20.42 -33.95 32.88
CA ASP A 188 21.23 -34.25 31.70
C ASP A 188 20.40 -35.00 30.63
N LEU A 189 20.20 -34.36 29.47
CA LEU A 189 19.64 -35.02 28.29
C LEU A 189 20.77 -35.68 27.48
N TYR A 190 21.05 -36.93 27.79
CA TYR A 190 21.56 -37.88 26.80
C TYR A 190 20.71 -39.15 26.83
N SER A 191 19.74 -39.22 25.91
CA SER A 191 19.42 -40.41 25.10
C SER A 191 18.04 -40.29 24.46
N GLY A 192 17.95 -40.66 23.18
CA GLY A 192 16.70 -41.06 22.54
C GLY A 192 15.99 -39.98 21.73
N ALA A 193 16.15 -40.06 20.40
CA ALA A 193 15.33 -39.32 19.45
C ALA A 193 13.83 -39.65 19.62
N THR A 194 13.00 -38.62 19.81
CA THR A 194 11.56 -38.68 19.47
C THR A 194 11.09 -37.30 19.00
N SER A 195 10.41 -37.30 17.85
CA SER A 195 9.87 -36.11 17.18
C SER A 195 8.80 -35.42 18.04
N ALA A 196 9.07 -34.20 18.51
CA ALA A 196 8.07 -33.33 19.13
C ALA A 196 7.46 -32.37 18.09
N LYS A 197 6.16 -32.53 17.81
CA LYS A 197 5.37 -31.57 17.03
C LYS A 197 5.12 -30.32 17.87
N LEU A 198 5.73 -29.19 17.50
CA LEU A 198 5.39 -27.88 18.04
C LEU A 198 4.01 -27.45 17.53
N LYS A 199 3.00 -27.44 18.41
CA LYS A 199 1.74 -26.73 18.17
C LYS A 199 1.92 -25.26 18.57
N ILE A 200 1.98 -24.37 17.58
CA ILE A 200 1.90 -22.93 17.82
C ILE A 200 0.43 -22.59 18.07
N ASN A 201 0.14 -21.99 19.22
CA ASN A 201 -1.21 -21.59 19.62
C ASN A 201 -1.44 -20.14 19.15
N SER A 202 -2.24 -19.92 18.10
CA SER A 202 -2.42 -18.62 17.44
C SER A 202 -3.52 -17.75 18.06
N GLN A 203 -3.64 -17.71 19.40
CA GLN A 203 -4.76 -17.04 20.06
C GLN A 203 -4.60 -15.52 20.30
N TYR A 204 -3.64 -14.83 19.69
CA TYR A 204 -3.47 -13.38 19.87
C TYR A 204 -3.26 -12.59 18.57
N PHE A 205 -4.10 -12.82 17.57
CA PHE A 205 -4.30 -11.86 16.46
C PHE A 205 -5.78 -11.74 16.12
N ASN A 206 -6.57 -11.17 17.05
CA ASN A 206 -7.93 -10.74 16.73
C ASN A 206 -7.88 -9.32 16.14
N ARG A 207 -8.09 -9.23 14.83
CA ARG A 207 -8.44 -8.00 14.11
C ARG A 207 -9.95 -8.05 13.87
N PRO A 208 -10.74 -7.02 14.23
CA PRO A 208 -12.16 -7.05 13.91
C PRO A 208 -12.35 -6.73 12.43
N SER A 209 -12.73 -7.73 11.64
CA SER A 209 -13.21 -7.55 10.26
C SER A 209 -14.69 -7.87 10.22
N SER A 210 -15.49 -6.90 9.79
CA SER A 210 -16.90 -7.08 9.48
C SER A 210 -17.08 -8.11 8.36
N LYS A 211 -18.21 -8.81 8.46
CA LYS A 211 -18.59 -10.04 7.78
C LYS A 211 -18.84 -9.83 6.28
N HIS A 212 -18.33 -10.74 5.45
CA HIS A 212 -19.00 -11.53 4.39
C HIS A 212 -18.06 -11.75 3.19
N TRP A 213 -17.25 -12.81 3.18
CA TRP A 213 -16.76 -13.42 1.94
C TRP A 213 -16.52 -14.92 2.13
N MET A 214 -17.13 -15.71 1.25
CA MET A 214 -17.04 -17.17 1.19
C MET A 214 -15.58 -17.61 0.97
N MET A 215 -15.09 -18.55 1.79
CA MET A 215 -13.77 -19.16 1.64
C MET A 215 -13.75 -20.14 0.45
N ARG A 216 -12.91 -19.87 -0.55
CA ARG A 216 -12.40 -20.89 -1.48
C ARG A 216 -11.20 -21.58 -0.82
N SER A 217 -11.20 -22.90 -0.77
CA SER A 217 -10.11 -23.71 -0.22
C SER A 217 -8.91 -23.76 -1.16
N PHE A 218 -7.72 -23.40 -0.69
CA PHE A 218 -6.45 -23.69 -1.35
C PHE A 218 -5.79 -24.90 -0.70
N THR A 219 -5.49 -25.92 -1.49
CA THR A 219 -4.74 -27.11 -1.07
C THR A 219 -3.25 -26.79 -1.15
N THR A 220 -2.54 -26.81 -0.03
CA THR A 220 -1.08 -26.58 0.00
C THR A 220 -0.35 -27.88 -0.38
N GLN A 221 0.38 -27.88 -1.49
CA GLN A 221 1.30 -28.96 -1.86
C GLN A 221 2.67 -28.71 -1.21
N GLN A 222 3.23 -29.74 -0.58
CA GLN A 222 4.48 -29.67 0.17
C GLN A 222 5.66 -30.04 -0.76
N VAL A 223 6.56 -29.10 -1.02
CA VAL A 223 7.81 -29.35 -1.78
C VAL A 223 8.97 -29.46 -0.78
N SER A 224 9.73 -30.55 -0.83
CA SER A 224 10.90 -30.79 0.01
C SER A 224 12.19 -30.44 -0.73
N TRP A 225 13.13 -29.79 -0.03
CA TRP A 225 14.52 -29.60 -0.48
C TRP A 225 15.44 -30.47 0.38
N GLN A 226 16.30 -31.26 -0.26
CA GLN A 226 17.37 -32.00 0.39
C GLN A 226 18.62 -31.09 0.52
N LEU A 227 19.08 -30.87 1.75
CA LEU A 227 20.37 -30.25 2.04
C LEU A 227 21.44 -31.33 2.04
N ALA A 228 22.32 -31.33 1.03
CA ALA A 228 23.55 -32.11 1.05
C ALA A 228 24.69 -31.23 1.59
N SER A 229 25.29 -31.66 2.70
CA SER A 229 26.48 -31.07 3.29
C SER A 229 27.73 -31.86 2.90
N ARG A 230 28.74 -31.16 2.36
CA ARG A 230 30.16 -31.31 2.76
C ARG A 230 31.05 -30.26 2.11
N VAL A 231 31.69 -29.46 2.95
CA VAL A 231 32.78 -28.54 2.63
C VAL A 231 34.09 -29.32 2.46
N ARG A 232 34.92 -28.94 1.48
CA ARG A 232 36.39 -29.07 1.57
C ARG A 232 37.04 -27.78 1.09
N PHE A 233 37.81 -27.16 1.97
CA PHE A 233 38.81 -26.15 1.65
C PHE A 233 40.04 -26.83 1.04
N CYS A 234 40.64 -26.21 0.02
CA CYS A 234 42.05 -26.39 -0.32
C CYS A 234 42.63 -25.01 -0.63
N PHE A 235 43.67 -24.66 0.12
CA PHE A 235 44.57 -23.55 -0.17
C PHE A 235 45.63 -24.04 -1.15
N THR A 236 45.89 -23.26 -2.21
CA THR A 236 47.22 -23.01 -2.80
C THR A 236 47.18 -21.64 -3.42
#